data_AF-A0A368T9R4-F1
#
_entry.id   AF-A0A368T9R4-F1
#
_cell.length_a   1.000
_cell.length_b   1.000
_cell.length_c   1.000
_cell.angle_alpha   90.00
_cell.angle_beta   90.00
_cell.angle_gamma   90.00
#
_symmetry.space_group_name_H-M   'P 1'
#
loop_
_entity.id
_entity.type
_entity.pdbx_description
1 polymer ?
#
loop_
_entity_poly.entity_id
_entity_poly.type
_entity_poly.pdbx_seq_one_letter_code
_entity_poly.pdbx_strand_id
1 'polypeptide(L)'
;MGVRLIVEVMDHWSDFGLTSGERSDLVVIAENANDATRETYGSIHAPYILHRAGDKSAGAWKNAIGKLMKKGVLEHVVRDGRVMSGGWGQTAQYRIPHLCPRKGHDGLWGQCARPTQGHPSGDPVDSQEGQQGHLSGDPKGHSSGDPQGHLSGDPFPSVPSQSPHPPSPEAQRSPKGRQSKKKAKFDPILFIAEQTGLAQDIAERFLAELHRKHEIDREEGFLRHLADNGDLGRQAQRWRTRTTPRDTGTCAFHRTALPCASCIGDIRAGDPEIPLRLLAQYGPENRPDLAHHLMKEAS
;
A
#
# COMPACT_ATOMS: atom_id res chain seq x y z
N MET A 1 14.35 2.51 15.27
CA MET A 1 13.78 2.69 13.92
C MET A 1 14.63 1.91 12.94
N GLY A 2 14.01 1.18 12.01
CA GLY A 2 14.64 0.19 11.12
C GLY A 2 15.47 0.74 9.96
N VAL A 3 16.30 1.77 10.20
CA VAL A 3 16.99 2.49 9.11
C VAL A 3 17.94 1.58 8.35
N ARG A 4 18.59 0.61 9.03
CA ARG A 4 19.55 -0.29 8.40
C ARG A 4 18.87 -1.29 7.48
N LEU A 5 17.73 -1.82 7.91
CA LEU A 5 16.90 -2.72 7.09
C LEU A 5 16.41 -2.03 5.81
N ILE A 6 16.01 -0.76 5.90
CA ILE A 6 15.56 -0.01 4.72
C ILE A 6 16.69 0.11 3.68
N VAL A 7 17.91 0.43 4.12
CA VAL A 7 19.08 0.53 3.22
C VAL A 7 19.36 -0.83 2.56
N GLU A 8 19.39 -1.90 3.34
CA GLU A 8 19.62 -3.25 2.81
C GLU A 8 18.56 -3.66 1.77
N VAL A 9 17.27 -3.36 2.03
CA VAL A 9 16.20 -3.59 1.05
C VAL A 9 16.44 -2.78 -0.22
N MET A 10 16.83 -1.51 -0.10
CA MET A 10 17.09 -0.64 -1.25
C MET A 10 18.28 -1.09 -2.08
N ASP A 11 19.29 -1.69 -1.47
CA ASP A 11 20.50 -2.17 -2.15
C ASP A 11 20.31 -3.55 -2.81
N HIS A 12 19.51 -4.44 -2.20
CA HIS A 12 19.44 -5.87 -2.61
C HIS A 12 18.09 -6.34 -3.16
N TRP A 13 17.05 -5.50 -3.21
CA TRP A 13 15.73 -5.96 -3.68
C TRP A 13 15.75 -6.59 -5.08
N SER A 14 16.60 -6.08 -5.98
CA SER A 14 16.72 -6.59 -7.35
C SER A 14 17.29 -8.01 -7.41
N ASP A 15 18.12 -8.39 -6.44
CA ASP A 15 18.77 -9.71 -6.38
C ASP A 15 17.73 -10.83 -6.15
N PHE A 16 16.58 -10.47 -5.58
CA PHE A 16 15.43 -11.35 -5.34
C PHE A 16 14.34 -11.21 -6.42
N GLY A 17 14.61 -10.48 -7.50
CA GLY A 17 13.66 -10.25 -8.58
C GLY A 17 12.39 -9.52 -8.12
N LEU A 18 12.50 -8.64 -7.12
CA LEU A 18 11.38 -7.80 -6.70
C LEU A 18 11.07 -6.76 -7.77
N THR A 19 9.80 -6.38 -7.88
CA THR A 19 9.34 -5.24 -8.69
C THR A 19 9.42 -3.95 -7.87
N SER A 20 9.40 -2.78 -8.52
CA SER A 20 9.43 -1.49 -7.82
C SER A 20 8.30 -1.34 -6.80
N GLY A 21 7.11 -1.90 -7.07
CA GLY A 21 5.98 -1.90 -6.15
C GLY A 21 6.20 -2.81 -4.94
N GLU A 22 6.72 -4.02 -5.15
CA GLU A 22 7.06 -4.95 -4.06
C GLU A 22 8.21 -4.42 -3.19
N ARG A 23 9.19 -3.75 -3.79
CA ARG A 23 10.25 -3.04 -3.07
C ARG A 23 9.65 -2.00 -2.13
N SER A 24 8.76 -1.14 -2.62
CA SER A 24 8.10 -0.13 -1.78
C SER A 24 7.32 -0.77 -0.62
N ASP A 25 6.63 -1.89 -0.87
CA ASP A 25 5.92 -2.63 0.17
C ASP A 25 6.88 -3.19 1.23
N LEU A 26 8.00 -3.76 0.81
CA LEU A 26 9.01 -4.30 1.72
C LEU A 26 9.69 -3.20 2.55
N VAL A 27 9.91 -2.00 1.98
CA VAL A 27 10.42 -0.83 2.69
C VAL A 27 9.46 -0.40 3.82
N VAL A 28 8.15 -0.39 3.56
CA VAL A 28 7.15 -0.06 4.60
C VAL A 28 7.18 -1.08 5.74
N ILE A 29 7.38 -2.36 5.42
CA ILE A 29 7.53 -3.41 6.45
C ILE A 29 8.84 -3.24 7.22
N ALA A 30 9.95 -2.94 6.53
CA ALA A 30 11.26 -2.71 7.13
C ALA A 30 11.26 -1.52 8.10
N GLU A 31 10.52 -0.46 7.78
CA GLU A 31 10.36 0.70 8.68
C GLU A 31 9.73 0.29 10.03
N ASN A 32 8.81 -0.69 10.01
CA ASN A 32 8.14 -1.23 11.19
C ASN A 32 8.84 -2.47 11.79
N ALA A 33 10.08 -2.76 11.38
CA ALA A 33 10.87 -3.87 11.89
C ALA A 33 12.02 -3.40 12.80
N ASN A 34 12.43 -4.28 13.70
CA ASN A 34 13.60 -4.08 14.55
C ASN A 34 14.87 -4.43 13.76
N ASP A 35 15.85 -3.53 13.68
CA ASP A 35 17.09 -3.78 12.92
C ASP A 35 17.88 -5.01 13.42
N ALA A 36 17.84 -5.30 14.73
CA ALA A 36 18.62 -6.38 15.32
C ALA A 36 17.94 -7.74 15.14
N THR A 37 16.65 -7.85 15.45
CA THR A 37 15.91 -9.12 15.32
C THR A 37 15.35 -9.35 13.92
N ARG A 38 15.20 -8.27 13.15
CA ARG A 38 14.54 -8.20 11.83
C ARG A 38 13.06 -8.55 11.89
N GLU A 39 12.48 -8.56 13.09
CA GLU A 39 11.06 -8.86 13.33
C GLU A 39 10.24 -7.56 13.38
N THR A 40 9.00 -7.63 12.88
CA THR A 40 8.04 -6.52 12.97
C THR A 40 7.59 -6.27 14.41
N TYR A 41 7.55 -5.02 14.86
CA TYR A 41 7.14 -4.67 16.24
C TYR A 41 5.66 -4.96 16.56
N GLY A 42 4.80 -5.03 15.54
CA GLY A 42 3.36 -5.17 15.71
C GLY A 42 2.66 -5.52 14.41
N SER A 43 1.35 -5.26 14.34
CA SER A 43 0.53 -5.63 13.19
C SER A 43 0.88 -4.79 11.97
N ILE A 44 1.42 -5.43 10.93
CA ILE A 44 1.58 -4.79 9.62
C ILE A 44 0.24 -4.64 8.87
N HIS A 45 -0.87 -5.10 9.44
CA HIS A 45 -2.21 -4.95 8.88
C HIS A 45 -2.97 -3.74 9.48
N ALA A 46 -2.30 -2.93 10.30
CA ALA A 46 -2.91 -1.73 10.88
C ALA A 46 -3.22 -0.67 9.80
N PRO A 47 -4.31 0.12 9.94
CA PRO A 47 -4.72 1.10 8.93
C PRO A 47 -3.64 2.11 8.52
N TYR A 48 -2.78 2.54 9.47
CA TYR A 48 -1.70 3.48 9.16
C TYR A 48 -0.58 2.87 8.31
N ILE A 49 -0.33 1.56 8.42
CA ILE A 49 0.62 0.84 7.56
C ILE A 49 0.06 0.74 6.13
N LEU A 50 -1.24 0.43 6.00
CA LEU A 50 -1.92 0.39 4.71
C LEU A 50 -1.88 1.74 3.99
N HIS A 51 -2.07 2.83 4.74
CA HIS A 51 -1.94 4.19 4.21
C HIS A 51 -0.53 4.44 3.66
N ARG A 52 0.52 4.08 4.42
CA ARG A 52 1.93 4.20 3.99
C ARG A 52 2.26 3.33 2.78
N ALA A 53 1.60 2.19 2.63
CA ALA A 53 1.72 1.32 1.47
C ALA A 53 0.97 1.82 0.22
N GLY A 54 0.50 3.08 0.23
CA GLY A 54 -0.21 3.70 -0.90
C GLY A 54 -1.72 3.45 -0.85
N ASP A 55 -2.33 3.57 0.33
CA ASP A 55 -3.77 3.37 0.54
C ASP A 55 -4.30 2.03 0.02
N LYS A 56 -3.49 0.98 0.15
CA LYS A 56 -3.87 -0.36 -0.31
C LYS A 56 -5.03 -0.91 0.51
N SER A 57 -5.99 -1.53 -0.18
CA SER A 57 -7.02 -2.33 0.49
C SER A 57 -6.38 -3.50 1.24
N ALA A 58 -7.05 -3.97 2.29
CA ALA A 58 -6.55 -5.10 3.10
C ALA A 58 -6.30 -6.37 2.25
N GLY A 59 -7.13 -6.61 1.22
CA GLY A 59 -6.93 -7.72 0.28
C GLY A 59 -5.70 -7.53 -0.61
N ALA A 60 -5.51 -6.33 -1.18
CA ALA A 60 -4.33 -6.02 -1.98
C ALA A 60 -3.03 -6.13 -1.17
N TRP A 61 -3.07 -5.68 0.09
CA TRP A 61 -1.93 -5.79 1.01
C TRP A 61 -1.59 -7.25 1.36
N LYS A 62 -2.59 -8.08 1.66
CA LYS A 62 -2.38 -9.52 1.86
C LYS A 62 -1.75 -10.20 0.64
N ASN A 63 -2.21 -9.84 -0.56
CA ASN A 63 -1.63 -10.35 -1.80
C ASN A 63 -0.17 -9.91 -1.99
N ALA A 64 0.16 -8.65 -1.64
CA ALA A 64 1.54 -8.16 -1.67
C ALA A 64 2.43 -8.93 -0.69
N ILE A 65 2.00 -9.11 0.56
CA ILE A 65 2.70 -9.92 1.57
C ILE A 65 2.93 -11.35 1.05
N GLY A 66 1.90 -11.98 0.47
CA GLY A 66 2.03 -13.33 -0.10
C GLY A 66 3.07 -13.43 -1.22
N LYS A 67 3.19 -12.39 -2.07
CA LYS A 67 4.24 -12.32 -3.10
C LYS A 67 5.64 -12.18 -2.49
N LEU A 68 5.80 -11.32 -1.49
CA LEU A 68 7.07 -11.14 -0.76
C LEU A 68 7.50 -12.45 -0.09
N MET A 69 6.57 -13.15 0.54
CA MET A 69 6.83 -14.45 1.16
C MET A 69 7.23 -15.52 0.14
N LYS A 70 6.53 -15.58 -1.00
CA LYS A 70 6.87 -16.52 -2.08
C LYS A 70 8.29 -16.29 -2.63
N LYS A 71 8.77 -15.05 -2.62
CA LYS A 71 10.13 -14.67 -3.04
C LYS A 71 11.19 -14.86 -1.95
N GLY A 72 10.80 -15.28 -0.74
CA GLY A 72 11.74 -15.52 0.36
C GLY A 72 12.34 -14.25 0.97
N VAL A 73 11.78 -13.07 0.67
CA VAL A 73 12.23 -11.80 1.26
C VAL A 73 11.45 -11.43 2.53
N LEU A 74 10.46 -12.24 2.88
CA LEU A 74 9.65 -12.09 4.09
C LEU A 74 9.24 -13.47 4.60
N GLU A 75 9.35 -13.68 5.90
CA GLU A 75 9.01 -14.94 6.56
C GLU A 75 8.09 -14.70 7.75
N HIS A 76 7.34 -15.71 8.17
CA HIS A 76 6.68 -15.65 9.47
C HIS A 76 7.70 -15.85 10.59
N VAL A 77 7.54 -15.09 11.66
CA VAL A 77 8.32 -15.34 12.88
C VAL A 77 7.91 -16.69 13.46
N VAL A 78 8.90 -17.49 13.86
CA VAL A 78 8.68 -18.75 14.59
C VAL A 78 9.12 -18.53 16.04
N ARG A 79 8.20 -18.61 16.99
CA ARG A 79 8.49 -18.57 18.44
C ARG A 79 8.04 -19.86 19.07
N ASP A 80 8.92 -20.49 19.84
CA ASP A 80 8.64 -21.75 20.54
C ASP A 80 8.09 -22.86 19.62
N GLY A 81 8.64 -22.95 18.41
CA GLY A 81 8.20 -23.91 17.38
C GLY A 81 6.86 -23.57 16.71
N ARG A 82 6.23 -22.44 17.06
CA ARG A 82 4.95 -22.00 16.50
C ARG A 82 5.13 -20.84 15.52
N VAL A 83 4.53 -20.99 14.35
CA VAL A 83 4.47 -19.94 13.33
C VAL A 83 3.48 -18.85 13.75
N MET A 84 3.94 -17.61 13.83
CA MET A 84 3.13 -16.43 14.20
C MET A 84 2.36 -15.88 12.99
N SER A 85 1.45 -16.69 12.43
CA SER A 85 0.68 -16.35 11.22
C SER A 85 -0.50 -15.41 11.46
N GLY A 86 -0.85 -15.13 12.72
CA GLY A 86 -1.97 -14.28 13.10
C GLY A 86 -3.31 -15.01 13.01
N GLY A 87 -3.74 -15.55 14.15
CA GLY A 87 -5.08 -16.12 14.32
C GLY A 87 -6.06 -15.15 14.98
N TRP A 88 -7.22 -15.64 15.40
CA TRP A 88 -8.19 -14.80 16.10
C TRP A 88 -7.59 -14.28 17.43
N GLY A 89 -7.54 -12.96 17.59
CA GLY A 89 -6.92 -12.31 18.75
C GLY A 89 -5.39 -12.28 18.76
N GLN A 90 -4.72 -12.83 17.73
CA GLN A 90 -3.25 -12.79 17.62
C GLN A 90 -2.80 -11.99 16.41
N THR A 91 -1.77 -11.20 16.60
CA THR A 91 -1.17 -10.42 15.52
C THR A 91 -0.14 -11.26 14.78
N ALA A 92 -0.24 -11.31 13.45
CA ALA A 92 0.79 -11.91 12.61
C ALA A 92 2.10 -11.13 12.75
N GLN A 93 3.21 -11.84 13.00
CA GLN A 93 4.54 -11.24 13.04
C GLN A 93 5.37 -11.79 11.89
N TYR A 94 6.15 -10.90 11.29
CA TYR A 94 6.97 -11.20 10.13
C TYR A 94 8.43 -10.87 10.42
N ARG A 95 9.33 -11.58 9.75
CA ARG A 95 10.77 -11.36 9.77
C ARG A 95 11.27 -11.11 8.36
N ILE A 96 12.12 -10.13 8.18
CA ILE A 96 12.85 -9.92 6.92
C ILE A 96 14.14 -10.74 7.01
N PRO A 97 14.38 -11.75 6.16
CA PRO A 97 15.66 -12.47 6.13
C PRO A 97 16.81 -11.54 5.73
N HIS A 98 18.06 -11.97 5.95
CA HIS A 98 19.20 -11.24 5.40
C HIS A 98 19.18 -11.31 3.87
N LEU A 99 19.12 -10.15 3.23
CA LEU A 99 19.09 -10.00 1.78
C LEU A 99 20.52 -9.93 1.22
N CYS A 100 21.46 -9.41 2.01
CA CYS A 100 22.86 -9.29 1.59
C CYS A 100 23.52 -10.69 1.50
N PRO A 101 24.17 -11.05 0.37
CA PRO A 101 24.67 -12.43 0.12
C PRO A 101 25.82 -12.87 1.00
N ARG A 102 26.69 -11.95 1.39
CA ARG A 102 27.78 -12.28 2.32
C ARG A 102 27.14 -12.27 3.74
N LYS A 103 27.50 -13.22 4.60
CA LYS A 103 27.04 -13.23 6.00
C LYS A 103 27.90 -12.28 6.84
N GLY A 104 27.28 -11.44 7.68
CA GLY A 104 28.00 -10.68 8.73
C GLY A 104 28.16 -9.17 8.53
N HIS A 105 27.37 -8.53 7.67
CA HIS A 105 27.38 -7.07 7.49
C HIS A 105 26.00 -6.62 7.93
N ASP A 106 26.03 -5.95 9.05
CA ASP A 106 24.91 -5.40 9.79
C ASP A 106 24.37 -4.11 9.16
N GLY A 107 24.73 -3.81 7.90
CA GLY A 107 24.34 -2.59 7.19
C GLY A 107 24.87 -1.30 7.84
N LEU A 108 25.69 -1.40 8.90
CA LEU A 108 26.03 -0.31 9.81
C LEU A 108 26.94 0.75 9.16
N TRP A 109 27.55 0.41 8.02
CA TRP A 109 28.51 1.23 7.29
C TRP A 109 28.25 1.33 5.79
N GLY A 110 27.07 0.90 5.30
CA GLY A 110 26.80 0.86 3.86
C GLY A 110 27.78 -0.03 3.08
N GLN A 111 28.39 -1.04 3.73
CA GLN A 111 29.37 -1.91 3.07
C GLN A 111 28.73 -2.99 2.19
N CYS A 112 27.41 -3.24 2.30
CA CYS A 112 26.64 -3.88 1.23
C CYS A 112 26.58 -2.97 -0.03
N ALA A 113 26.61 -1.64 0.15
CA ALA A 113 26.47 -0.64 -0.92
C ALA A 113 27.77 -0.27 -1.65
N ARG A 114 28.95 -0.73 -1.17
CA ARG A 114 30.19 -0.56 -1.92
C ARG A 114 30.36 -1.75 -2.86
N PRO A 115 30.22 -1.60 -4.19
CA PRO A 115 30.82 -2.57 -5.09
C PRO A 115 32.29 -2.66 -4.70
N THR A 116 32.78 -3.87 -4.46
CA THR A 116 34.20 -4.08 -4.23
C THR A 116 34.88 -3.76 -5.56
N GLN A 117 35.13 -2.49 -5.87
CA GLN A 117 36.00 -2.10 -6.97
C GLN A 117 37.41 -2.51 -6.56
N GLY A 118 37.87 -3.61 -7.15
CA GLY A 118 39.27 -3.96 -7.33
C GLY A 118 40.15 -3.94 -6.09
N HIS A 119 40.39 -5.13 -5.52
CA HIS A 119 41.77 -5.53 -5.32
C HIS A 119 41.92 -7.05 -5.35
N PRO A 120 42.68 -7.60 -6.31
CA PRO A 120 43.41 -8.83 -6.07
C PRO A 120 44.61 -8.45 -5.18
N SER A 121 44.66 -9.01 -3.99
CA SER A 121 45.84 -9.03 -3.12
C SER A 121 45.64 -10.27 -2.26
N GLY A 122 46.46 -11.29 -2.31
CA GLY A 122 47.81 -11.40 -2.84
C GLY A 122 48.40 -12.50 -1.99
N ASP A 123 48.55 -13.69 -2.56
CA ASP A 123 49.38 -14.70 -1.93
C ASP A 123 50.84 -14.22 -1.97
N PRO A 124 51.62 -14.42 -0.90
CA PRO A 124 53.00 -13.97 -0.85
C PRO A 124 53.82 -14.98 -1.66
N VAL A 125 54.37 -14.57 -2.80
CA VAL A 125 55.43 -15.35 -3.43
C VAL A 125 56.59 -14.44 -3.76
N ASP A 126 57.71 -14.85 -3.18
CA ASP A 126 59.05 -14.34 -3.34
C ASP A 126 59.42 -13.95 -4.76
N SER A 127 60.24 -12.90 -4.79
CA SER A 127 61.20 -12.57 -5.82
C SER A 127 61.81 -13.81 -6.48
N GLN A 128 61.66 -13.95 -7.79
CA GLN A 128 62.82 -14.18 -8.66
C GLN A 128 62.54 -13.93 -10.14
N GLU A 129 63.57 -13.37 -10.76
CA GLU A 129 63.74 -12.98 -12.15
C GLU A 129 63.47 -14.13 -13.15
N GLY A 130 63.06 -13.77 -14.37
CA GLY A 130 63.42 -14.58 -15.54
C GLY A 130 62.39 -14.67 -16.66
N GLN A 131 62.68 -13.92 -17.73
CA GLN A 131 62.60 -14.34 -19.14
C GLN A 131 61.24 -14.52 -19.85
N GLN A 132 61.16 -13.75 -20.94
CA GLN A 132 60.54 -14.02 -22.24
C GLN A 132 60.04 -15.45 -22.52
N GLY A 133 58.82 -15.56 -23.06
CA GLY A 133 58.29 -16.80 -23.60
C GLY A 133 56.97 -16.65 -24.33
N HIS A 134 57.06 -16.62 -25.65
CA HIS A 134 56.02 -16.66 -26.68
C HIS A 134 55.03 -17.87 -26.60
N LEU A 135 53.87 -17.69 -27.25
CA LEU A 135 52.98 -18.66 -27.97
C LEU A 135 51.68 -19.18 -27.32
N SER A 136 50.61 -18.91 -28.09
CA SER A 136 49.47 -19.74 -28.49
C SER A 136 49.17 -21.04 -27.73
N GLY A 137 47.89 -21.20 -27.39
CA GLY A 137 47.28 -22.50 -27.15
C GLY A 137 45.80 -22.40 -26.79
N ASP A 138 44.92 -22.49 -27.79
CA ASP A 138 43.59 -23.07 -27.61
C ASP A 138 43.73 -24.50 -27.07
N PRO A 139 42.78 -24.97 -26.24
CA PRO A 139 42.16 -26.23 -26.61
C PRO A 139 40.64 -26.28 -26.36
N LYS A 140 39.97 -26.87 -27.35
CA LYS A 140 38.69 -27.58 -27.25
C LYS A 140 38.70 -28.64 -26.13
N GLY A 141 37.55 -28.86 -25.51
CA GLY A 141 37.20 -30.13 -24.84
C GLY A 141 35.91 -30.02 -24.04
N HIS A 142 34.80 -30.58 -24.56
CA HIS A 142 34.13 -31.81 -24.08
C HIS A 142 33.24 -31.60 -22.83
N SER A 143 31.92 -31.58 -23.00
CA SER A 143 31.01 -32.75 -22.98
C SER A 143 30.68 -33.25 -21.58
N SER A 144 29.46 -32.94 -21.12
CA SER A 144 28.65 -33.69 -20.13
C SER A 144 27.37 -32.86 -19.93
N GLY A 145 26.14 -33.33 -20.02
CA GLY A 145 25.58 -34.68 -20.00
C GLY A 145 24.26 -34.55 -19.22
N ASP A 146 23.16 -34.20 -19.89
CA ASP A 146 21.84 -34.10 -19.27
C ASP A 146 21.15 -35.47 -19.29
N PRO A 147 20.80 -36.06 -18.13
CA PRO A 147 19.92 -37.21 -18.09
C PRO A 147 18.46 -36.78 -18.15
N GLN A 148 17.81 -37.26 -19.20
CA GLN A 148 16.38 -37.25 -19.42
C GLN A 148 15.67 -38.12 -18.36
N GLY A 149 15.03 -37.46 -17.39
CA GLY A 149 14.23 -38.11 -16.34
C GLY A 149 12.79 -38.33 -16.79
N HIS A 150 12.44 -39.61 -16.98
CA HIS A 150 11.11 -40.14 -17.20
C HIS A 150 10.06 -39.67 -16.16
N LEU A 151 8.89 -39.25 -16.64
CA LEU A 151 7.64 -39.21 -15.86
C LEU A 151 6.68 -40.25 -16.44
N SER A 152 6.49 -41.36 -15.73
CA SER A 152 5.46 -42.37 -15.99
C SER A 152 4.87 -42.88 -14.67
N GLY A 153 3.54 -43.01 -14.63
CA GLY A 153 2.75 -43.74 -13.62
C GLY A 153 2.28 -42.88 -12.44
N ASP A 154 1.02 -42.80 -12.04
CA ASP A 154 -0.15 -43.66 -12.29
C ASP A 154 -1.48 -42.90 -12.16
N PRO A 155 -2.55 -43.37 -12.85
CA PRO A 155 -3.92 -42.92 -12.66
C PRO A 155 -4.64 -43.78 -11.59
N PHE A 156 -5.16 -43.15 -10.54
CA PHE A 156 -6.13 -43.79 -9.65
C PHE A 156 -7.57 -43.48 -10.08
N PRO A 157 -8.44 -44.51 -10.23
CA PRO A 157 -9.86 -44.31 -10.47
C PRO A 157 -10.69 -44.38 -9.18
N SER A 158 -11.79 -43.60 -9.20
CA SER A 158 -13.10 -43.87 -8.57
C SER A 158 -13.26 -43.81 -7.04
N VAL A 159 -14.15 -42.93 -6.55
CA VAL A 159 -15.42 -43.31 -5.86
C VAL A 159 -16.43 -42.13 -5.89
N PRO A 160 -17.68 -42.29 -6.36
CA PRO A 160 -18.77 -41.36 -6.07
C PRO A 160 -19.47 -41.76 -4.77
N SER A 161 -19.34 -40.94 -3.73
CA SER A 161 -20.11 -41.11 -2.48
C SER A 161 -21.46 -40.41 -2.61
N GLN A 162 -22.51 -41.18 -2.88
CA GLN A 162 -23.90 -40.75 -2.74
C GLN A 162 -24.31 -40.89 -1.27
N SER A 163 -24.70 -39.79 -0.63
CA SER A 163 -25.44 -39.81 0.63
C SER A 163 -26.93 -39.52 0.36
N PRO A 164 -27.86 -40.28 0.96
CA PRO A 164 -29.29 -40.05 0.83
C PRO A 164 -29.74 -38.93 1.78
N HIS A 165 -30.33 -37.87 1.22
CA HIS A 165 -31.09 -36.88 2.00
C HIS A 165 -32.58 -37.23 1.99
N PRO A 166 -33.29 -37.08 3.13
CA PRO A 166 -34.72 -37.33 3.25
C PRO A 166 -35.58 -36.27 2.53
N PRO A 167 -36.82 -36.61 2.13
CA PRO A 167 -37.68 -35.72 1.34
C PRO A 167 -38.17 -34.53 2.17
N SER A 168 -37.91 -33.33 1.68
CA SER A 168 -38.48 -32.08 2.20
C SER A 168 -39.80 -31.78 1.47
N PRO A 169 -40.87 -31.40 2.19
CA PRO A 169 -42.21 -31.30 1.62
C PRO A 169 -42.40 -30.07 0.73
N GLU A 170 -43.31 -30.27 -0.23
CA GLU A 170 -43.86 -29.34 -1.19
C GLU A 170 -43.97 -27.89 -0.72
N ALA A 171 -43.21 -27.00 -1.38
CA ALA A 171 -43.52 -25.58 -1.46
C ALA A 171 -43.85 -25.25 -2.92
N GLN A 172 -45.13 -24.99 -3.13
CA GLN A 172 -45.81 -24.57 -4.35
C GLN A 172 -44.97 -23.63 -5.22
N ARG A 173 -44.55 -24.10 -6.39
CA ARG A 173 -44.02 -23.26 -7.46
C ARG A 173 -45.17 -22.62 -8.22
N SER A 174 -45.47 -21.37 -7.91
CA SER A 174 -46.18 -20.48 -8.82
C SER A 174 -45.31 -20.19 -10.05
N PRO A 175 -45.86 -20.22 -11.28
CA PRO A 175 -45.10 -19.90 -12.49
C PRO A 175 -44.87 -18.39 -12.56
N LYS A 176 -43.73 -17.91 -12.02
CA LYS A 176 -43.27 -16.53 -12.27
C LYS A 176 -42.66 -16.48 -13.67
N GLY A 177 -43.44 -15.93 -14.60
CA GLY A 177 -42.99 -15.60 -15.94
C GLY A 177 -41.68 -14.83 -15.91
N ARG A 178 -40.72 -15.30 -16.71
CA ARG A 178 -39.51 -14.55 -17.09
C ARG A 178 -39.95 -13.31 -17.87
N GLN A 179 -40.32 -12.25 -17.16
CA GLN A 179 -40.27 -10.92 -17.73
C GLN A 179 -38.79 -10.58 -17.86
N SER A 180 -38.30 -10.62 -19.09
CA SER A 180 -37.02 -10.05 -19.50
C SER A 180 -37.02 -8.56 -19.16
N LYS A 181 -36.66 -8.25 -17.90
CA LYS A 181 -36.44 -6.88 -17.44
C LYS A 181 -35.37 -6.28 -18.34
N LYS A 182 -35.79 -5.39 -19.23
CA LYS A 182 -34.89 -4.52 -19.98
C LYS A 182 -33.99 -3.86 -18.94
N LYS A 183 -32.71 -4.22 -18.91
CA LYS A 183 -31.73 -3.58 -18.04
C LYS A 183 -31.77 -2.10 -18.36
N ALA A 184 -32.24 -1.29 -17.42
CA ALA A 184 -32.14 0.16 -17.53
C ALA A 184 -30.67 0.50 -17.76
N LYS A 185 -30.39 1.39 -18.72
CA LYS A 185 -29.02 1.85 -18.97
C LYS A 185 -28.53 2.54 -17.69
N PHE A 186 -27.31 2.23 -17.28
CA PHE A 186 -26.68 2.86 -16.14
C PHE A 186 -26.45 4.35 -16.46
N ASP A 187 -26.97 5.23 -15.61
CA ASP A 187 -26.74 6.67 -15.69
C ASP A 187 -25.78 7.07 -14.55
N PRO A 188 -24.53 7.46 -14.87
CA PRO A 188 -23.51 7.75 -13.88
C PRO A 188 -23.80 9.01 -13.06
N ILE A 189 -24.44 10.02 -13.65
CA ILE A 189 -24.74 11.29 -12.99
C ILE A 189 -25.80 11.05 -11.92
N LEU A 190 -26.86 10.32 -12.27
CA LEU A 190 -27.89 9.91 -11.31
C LEU A 190 -27.31 9.04 -10.19
N PHE A 191 -26.44 8.10 -10.53
CA PHE A 191 -25.77 7.25 -9.54
C PHE A 191 -24.94 8.08 -8.54
N ILE A 192 -24.13 9.03 -9.01
CA ILE A 192 -23.33 9.91 -8.14
C ILE A 192 -24.25 10.79 -7.26
N ALA A 193 -25.29 11.38 -7.85
CA ALA A 193 -26.22 12.23 -7.12
C ALA A 193 -26.90 11.45 -5.98
N GLU A 194 -27.37 10.24 -6.24
CA GLU A 194 -28.00 9.36 -5.25
C GLU A 194 -27.02 8.95 -4.14
N GLN A 195 -25.79 8.57 -4.48
CA GLN A 195 -24.81 8.09 -3.50
C GLN A 195 -24.17 9.21 -2.66
N THR A 196 -24.16 10.46 -3.14
CA THR A 196 -23.43 11.56 -2.49
C THR A 196 -24.31 12.71 -2.02
N GLY A 197 -25.58 12.74 -2.43
CA GLY A 197 -26.49 13.87 -2.19
C GLY A 197 -26.12 15.14 -2.95
N LEU A 198 -25.32 15.03 -4.02
CA LEU A 198 -25.02 16.15 -4.90
C LEU A 198 -26.20 16.48 -5.82
N ALA A 199 -26.41 17.76 -6.12
CA ALA A 199 -27.27 18.16 -7.23
C ALA A 199 -26.69 17.65 -8.57
N GLN A 200 -27.55 17.35 -9.55
CA GLN A 200 -27.13 16.70 -10.80
C GLN A 200 -26.06 17.50 -11.57
N ASP A 201 -26.19 18.82 -11.64
CA ASP A 201 -25.22 19.72 -12.27
C ASP A 201 -23.85 19.74 -11.55
N ILE A 202 -23.87 19.49 -10.24
CA ILE A 202 -22.65 19.38 -9.42
C ILE A 202 -22.04 17.99 -9.59
N ALA A 203 -22.87 16.95 -9.66
CA ALA A 203 -22.45 15.58 -9.90
C ALA A 203 -21.76 15.43 -11.28
N GLU A 204 -22.27 16.12 -12.31
CA GLU A 204 -21.64 16.15 -13.64
C GLU A 204 -20.23 16.77 -13.60
N ARG A 205 -20.07 17.92 -12.93
CA ARG A 205 -18.76 18.57 -12.75
C ARG A 205 -17.80 17.71 -11.92
N PHE A 206 -18.31 17.02 -10.91
CA PHE A 206 -17.51 16.10 -10.10
C PHE A 206 -17.08 14.87 -10.91
N LEU A 207 -17.95 14.33 -11.76
CA LEU A 207 -17.63 13.23 -12.65
C LEU A 207 -16.52 13.60 -13.65
N ALA A 208 -16.59 14.79 -14.25
CA ALA A 208 -15.54 15.30 -15.13
C ALA A 208 -14.17 15.39 -14.42
N GLU A 209 -14.17 15.78 -13.14
CA GLU A 209 -12.96 15.82 -12.33
C GLU A 209 -12.39 14.42 -12.05
N LEU A 210 -13.26 13.43 -11.79
CA LEU A 210 -12.82 12.04 -11.60
C LEU A 210 -12.17 11.48 -12.87
N HIS A 211 -12.77 11.74 -14.03
CA HIS A 211 -12.20 11.37 -15.34
C HIS A 211 -10.82 11.98 -15.55
N ARG A 212 -10.67 13.27 -15.28
CA ARG A 212 -9.39 13.99 -15.41
C ARG A 212 -8.28 13.38 -14.53
N LYS A 213 -8.64 12.84 -13.37
CA LYS A 213 -7.68 12.40 -12.35
C LYS A 213 -7.33 10.92 -12.43
N HIS A 214 -8.22 10.09 -12.95
CA HIS A 214 -8.12 8.63 -12.84
C HIS A 214 -8.13 7.88 -14.16
N GLU A 215 -8.20 8.56 -15.32
CA GLU A 215 -8.21 7.94 -16.65
C GLU A 215 -9.19 6.74 -16.73
N ILE A 216 -10.48 7.03 -16.54
CA ILE A 216 -11.49 6.00 -16.27
C ILE A 216 -11.95 5.33 -17.58
N ASP A 217 -11.46 4.11 -17.85
CA ASP A 217 -11.90 3.32 -19.02
C ASP A 217 -13.31 2.73 -18.89
N ARG A 218 -13.74 2.40 -17.66
CA ARG A 218 -15.01 1.73 -17.36
C ARG A 218 -15.74 2.42 -16.22
N GLU A 219 -16.51 3.44 -16.59
CA GLU A 219 -17.16 4.35 -15.65
C GLU A 219 -18.07 3.65 -14.63
N GLU A 220 -18.97 2.76 -15.08
CA GLU A 220 -19.88 2.04 -14.18
C GLU A 220 -19.15 1.21 -13.12
N GLY A 221 -18.14 0.44 -13.55
CA GLY A 221 -17.38 -0.42 -12.64
C GLY A 221 -16.56 0.37 -11.63
N PHE A 222 -15.96 1.48 -12.08
CA PHE A 222 -15.18 2.37 -11.24
C PHE A 222 -16.06 3.07 -10.19
N LEU A 223 -17.20 3.65 -10.59
CA LEU A 223 -18.09 4.35 -9.67
C LEU A 223 -18.69 3.41 -8.62
N ARG A 224 -19.08 2.18 -9.00
CA ARG A 224 -19.53 1.17 -8.03
C ARG A 224 -18.44 0.79 -7.05
N HIS A 225 -17.22 0.57 -7.53
CA HIS A 225 -16.09 0.26 -6.66
C HIS A 225 -15.84 1.37 -5.63
N LEU A 226 -15.89 2.64 -6.03
CA LEU A 226 -15.76 3.77 -5.10
C LEU A 226 -16.94 3.84 -4.11
N ALA A 227 -18.16 3.56 -4.55
CA ALA A 227 -19.33 3.56 -3.68
C ALA A 227 -19.28 2.43 -2.65
N ASP A 228 -18.95 1.20 -3.08
CA ASP A 228 -18.86 0.00 -2.22
C ASP A 228 -17.79 0.17 -1.13
N ASN A 229 -16.71 0.89 -1.40
CA ASN A 229 -15.65 1.19 -0.42
C ASN A 229 -15.96 2.43 0.45
N GLY A 230 -17.05 3.16 0.19
CA GLY A 230 -17.37 4.43 0.85
C GLY A 230 -16.45 5.61 0.44
N ASP A 231 -15.62 5.42 -0.58
CA ASP A 231 -14.68 6.43 -1.07
C ASP A 231 -15.37 7.49 -1.93
N LEU A 232 -16.46 7.14 -2.62
CA LEU A 232 -17.18 8.07 -3.49
C LEU A 232 -17.69 9.30 -2.72
N GLY A 233 -18.30 9.09 -1.55
CA GLY A 233 -18.75 10.17 -0.67
C GLY A 233 -17.59 11.00 -0.11
N ARG A 234 -16.48 10.37 0.28
CA ARG A 234 -15.28 11.06 0.77
C ARG A 234 -14.64 11.93 -0.31
N GLN A 235 -14.54 11.41 -1.53
CA GLN A 235 -14.01 12.17 -2.66
C GLN A 235 -14.91 13.33 -3.03
N ALA A 236 -16.24 13.13 -3.06
CA ALA A 236 -17.21 14.19 -3.30
C ALA A 236 -17.11 15.31 -2.24
N GLN A 237 -16.98 14.97 -0.96
CA GLN A 237 -16.82 15.95 0.12
C GLN A 237 -15.50 16.73 -0.01
N ARG A 238 -14.38 16.04 -0.26
CA ARG A 238 -13.07 16.68 -0.50
C ARG A 238 -13.08 17.58 -1.73
N TRP A 239 -13.84 17.19 -2.75
CA TRP A 239 -14.01 18.00 -3.95
C TRP A 239 -14.83 19.25 -3.63
N ARG A 240 -15.99 19.12 -2.97
CA ARG A 240 -16.79 20.27 -2.50
C ARG A 240 -15.96 21.27 -1.73
N THR A 241 -15.19 20.82 -0.73
CA THR A 241 -14.34 21.73 0.08
C THR A 241 -13.28 22.47 -0.72
N ARG A 242 -12.89 21.95 -1.89
CA ARG A 242 -11.94 22.59 -2.80
C ARG A 242 -12.61 23.50 -3.82
N THR A 243 -13.83 23.17 -4.26
CA THR A 243 -14.55 23.88 -5.33
C THR A 243 -15.56 24.89 -4.84
N THR A 244 -16.07 24.78 -3.60
CA THR A 244 -16.74 25.91 -2.96
C THR A 244 -15.77 27.07 -3.03
N PRO A 245 -16.15 28.17 -3.71
CA PRO A 245 -15.38 29.39 -3.67
C PRO A 245 -15.10 29.64 -2.19
N ARG A 246 -13.83 29.56 -1.80
CA ARG A 246 -13.44 30.19 -0.54
C ARG A 246 -13.78 31.62 -0.80
N ASP A 247 -14.84 32.09 -0.16
CA ASP A 247 -15.15 33.50 -0.17
C ASP A 247 -13.84 34.15 0.30
N THR A 248 -13.10 34.73 -0.64
CA THR A 248 -11.82 35.36 -0.38
C THR A 248 -12.11 36.70 0.29
N GLY A 249 -12.97 36.67 1.31
CA GLY A 249 -13.12 37.72 2.27
C GLY A 249 -11.71 38.03 2.75
N THR A 250 -11.32 39.27 2.56
CA THR A 250 -10.16 39.79 3.24
C THR A 250 -10.49 39.75 4.73
N CYS A 251 -9.60 39.19 5.53
CA CYS A 251 -9.66 39.30 6.97
C CYS A 251 -9.80 40.79 7.30
N ALA A 252 -10.91 41.20 7.88
CA ALA A 252 -11.16 42.62 8.11
C ALA A 252 -10.14 43.27 9.08
N PHE A 253 -9.45 42.47 9.90
CA PHE A 253 -8.38 42.93 10.79
C PHE A 253 -7.04 43.13 10.07
N HIS A 254 -6.65 42.19 9.20
CA HIS A 254 -5.34 42.18 8.55
C HIS A 254 -5.37 42.55 7.06
N ARG A 255 -6.56 42.77 6.49
CA ARG A 255 -6.86 43.00 5.06
C ARG A 255 -6.20 41.99 4.11
N THR A 256 -5.92 40.77 4.58
CA THR A 256 -5.32 39.67 3.82
C THR A 256 -6.35 38.58 3.52
N ALA A 257 -6.16 37.79 2.46
CA ALA A 257 -7.10 36.72 2.12
C ALA A 257 -7.24 35.71 3.27
N LEU A 258 -8.48 35.32 3.59
CA LEU A 258 -8.73 34.26 4.56
C LEU A 258 -8.32 32.88 4.00
N PRO A 259 -7.72 32.00 4.83
CA PRO A 259 -7.38 32.20 6.23
C PRO A 259 -6.12 33.08 6.41
N CYS A 260 -6.21 34.04 7.32
CA CYS A 260 -5.18 35.04 7.58
C CYS A 260 -4.06 34.43 8.44
N ALA A 261 -2.81 34.41 7.95
CA ALA A 261 -1.67 33.81 8.64
C ALA A 261 -1.40 34.45 10.01
N SER A 262 -1.59 35.77 10.13
CA SER A 262 -1.47 36.50 11.40
C SER A 262 -2.48 36.02 12.44
N CYS A 263 -3.73 35.81 12.03
CA CYS A 263 -4.80 35.30 12.87
C CYS A 263 -4.48 33.88 13.36
N ILE A 264 -3.89 33.04 12.49
CA ILE A 264 -3.43 31.70 12.89
C ILE A 264 -2.29 31.79 13.91
N GLY A 265 -1.38 32.77 13.75
CA GLY A 265 -0.32 33.06 14.71
C GLY A 265 -0.86 33.45 16.08
N ASP A 266 -1.83 34.38 16.10
CA ASP A 266 -2.45 34.87 17.32
C ASP A 266 -3.22 33.77 18.07
N ILE A 267 -3.93 32.90 17.34
CA ILE A 267 -4.59 31.71 17.92
C ILE A 267 -3.55 30.74 18.50
N ARG A 268 -2.44 30.50 17.79
CA ARG A 268 -1.37 29.59 18.26
C ARG A 268 -0.62 30.14 19.48
N ALA A 269 -0.63 31.45 19.69
CA ALA A 269 -0.05 32.07 20.87
C ALA A 269 -0.84 31.76 22.16
N GLY A 270 -2.02 31.12 22.04
CA GLY A 270 -2.78 30.61 23.17
C GLY A 270 -3.58 31.68 23.91
N ASP A 271 -3.88 32.81 23.26
CA ASP A 271 -4.78 33.82 23.81
C ASP A 271 -6.24 33.50 23.40
N PRO A 272 -7.07 32.97 24.31
CA PRO A 272 -8.46 32.61 24.00
C PRO A 272 -9.36 33.83 23.79
N GLU A 273 -8.94 35.05 24.19
CA GLU A 273 -9.75 36.26 23.99
C GLU A 273 -9.76 36.71 22.53
N ILE A 274 -8.71 36.41 21.77
CA ILE A 274 -8.59 36.83 20.37
C ILE A 274 -9.64 36.15 19.47
N PRO A 275 -9.82 34.82 19.50
CA PRO A 275 -10.91 34.15 18.78
C PRO A 275 -12.29 34.69 19.16
N LEU A 276 -12.53 34.95 20.46
CA LEU A 276 -13.80 35.45 20.97
C LEU A 276 -14.09 36.87 20.50
N ARG A 277 -13.11 37.80 20.56
CA ARG A 277 -13.27 39.16 20.02
C ARG A 277 -13.53 39.16 18.51
N LEU A 278 -12.79 38.34 17.76
CA LEU A 278 -12.95 38.24 16.32
C LEU A 278 -14.32 37.65 15.94
N LEU A 279 -14.80 36.65 16.68
CA LEU A 279 -16.15 36.10 16.49
C LEU A 279 -17.24 37.09 16.88
N ALA A 280 -17.07 37.85 17.97
CA ALA A 280 -18.01 38.89 18.37
C ALA A 280 -18.09 40.03 17.34
N GLN A 281 -16.97 40.38 16.71
CA GLN A 281 -16.91 41.47 15.74
C GLN A 281 -17.44 41.09 14.36
N TYR A 282 -17.17 39.85 13.91
CA TYR A 282 -17.46 39.44 12.52
C TYR A 282 -18.56 38.40 12.39
N GLY A 283 -19.02 37.82 13.50
CA GLY A 283 -20.01 36.74 13.49
C GLY A 283 -19.39 35.37 13.15
N PRO A 284 -19.95 34.28 13.69
CA PRO A 284 -19.49 32.91 13.41
C PRO A 284 -19.66 32.49 11.95
N GLU A 285 -20.64 33.06 11.24
CA GLU A 285 -20.89 32.81 9.82
C GLU A 285 -19.74 33.29 8.92
N ASN A 286 -19.04 34.35 9.31
CA ASN A 286 -17.91 34.90 8.54
C ASN A 286 -16.56 34.37 9.03
N ARG A 287 -16.51 33.71 10.20
CA ARG A 287 -15.31 33.10 10.79
C ARG A 287 -15.57 31.67 11.30
N PRO A 288 -16.02 30.74 10.43
CA PRO A 288 -16.28 29.36 10.83
C PRO A 288 -15.02 28.62 11.29
N ASP A 289 -13.84 29.09 10.86
CA ASP A 289 -12.53 28.63 11.32
C ASP A 289 -12.34 28.81 12.83
N LEU A 290 -12.72 29.99 13.35
CA LEU A 290 -12.64 30.31 14.77
C LEU A 290 -13.71 29.59 15.58
N ALA A 291 -14.94 29.54 15.08
CA ALA A 291 -16.05 28.88 15.75
C ALA A 291 -15.75 27.37 15.96
N HIS A 292 -15.22 26.71 14.93
CA HIS A 292 -14.82 25.31 15.02
C HIS A 292 -13.62 25.10 15.97
N HIS A 293 -12.70 26.06 16.04
CA HIS A 293 -11.58 25.99 16.98
C HIS A 293 -12.04 26.05 18.44
N LEU A 294 -12.92 27.01 18.78
CA LEU A 294 -13.48 27.13 20.13
C LEU A 294 -14.35 25.93 20.53
N MET A 295 -15.14 25.38 19.61
CA MET A 295 -15.92 24.15 19.87
C MET A 295 -15.02 22.96 20.20
N LYS A 296 -13.83 22.89 19.56
CA LYS A 296 -12.86 21.82 19.80
C LYS A 296 -12.16 21.96 21.16
N GLU A 297 -11.91 23.17 21.63
CA GLU A 297 -11.33 23.39 22.97
C GLU A 297 -12.34 23.21 24.10
N ALA A 298 -13.63 23.41 23.82
CA ALA A 298 -14.70 23.22 24.80
C ALA A 298 -15.13 21.76 25.00
N SER A 299 -14.63 20.82 24.17
CA SER A 299 -14.98 19.38 24.19
C SER A 299 -13.86 18.54 24.81
#